data_AF-A0A2I0A3U5-F1
#
_entry.id   AF-A0A2I0A3U5-F1
#
_cell.length_a   1.000
_cell.length_b   1.000
_cell.length_c   1.000
_cell.angle_alpha   90.00
_cell.angle_beta   90.00
_cell.angle_gamma   90.00
#
_symmetry.space_group_name_H-M   'P 1'
#
loop_
_entity.id
_entity.type
_entity.pdbx_description
1 polymer ?
#
loop_
_entity_poly.entity_id
_entity_poly.type
_entity_poly.pdbx_seq_one_letter_code
_entity_poly.pdbx_strand_id
1 'polypeptide(L)'
;MERIVLPLFFSIMVHLLIHLVEEVKLGGPVPFRWMYLFERFFFVLKEYVSNKTYPEGSIAEDYIAEEGITFCSKYLEVHYATFDMHNNNPSTINQSNYLFGSAGTGIGKEEIIVLDEKSLIQIHRFILRHCDQIESYRE
;
A
#
# COMPACT_ATOMS: atom_id res chain seq x y z
N MET A 1 6.54 -50.46 -44.44
CA MET A 1 7.65 -49.98 -43.57
C MET A 1 7.02 -49.57 -42.24
N GLU A 2 6.89 -50.50 -41.31
CA GLU A 2 6.31 -50.24 -39.99
C GLU A 2 7.38 -49.59 -39.11
N ARG A 3 7.11 -48.39 -38.59
CA ARG A 3 8.00 -47.71 -37.65
C ARG A 3 7.72 -48.26 -36.25
N ILE A 4 8.63 -49.11 -35.76
CA ILE A 4 8.59 -49.61 -34.39
C ILE A 4 8.97 -48.43 -33.48
N VAL A 5 7.97 -47.84 -32.82
CA VAL A 5 8.19 -46.81 -31.81
C VAL A 5 8.63 -47.51 -30.52
N LEU A 6 9.79 -47.14 -29.98
CA LEU A 6 10.33 -47.76 -28.77
C LEU A 6 9.34 -47.58 -27.59
N PRO A 7 9.12 -48.61 -26.75
CA PRO A 7 8.18 -48.55 -25.61
C PRO A 7 8.41 -47.37 -24.66
N LEU A 8 9.66 -46.89 -24.56
CA LEU A 8 10.02 -45.73 -23.74
C LEU A 8 9.41 -44.39 -24.21
N PHE A 9 8.97 -44.30 -25.47
CA PHE A 9 8.34 -43.09 -26.00
C PHE A 9 6.98 -42.79 -25.34
N PHE A 10 6.31 -43.82 -24.83
CA PHE A 10 5.08 -43.70 -24.03
C PHE A 10 5.34 -43.74 -22.53
N SER A 11 6.58 -43.50 -22.09
CA SER A 11 6.82 -43.32 -20.66
C SER A 11 6.07 -42.06 -20.18
N ILE A 12 5.46 -42.17 -19.00
CA ILE A 12 4.70 -41.09 -18.36
C ILE A 12 5.49 -39.79 -18.31
N MET A 13 6.81 -39.89 -18.17
CA MET A 13 7.73 -38.75 -18.11
C MET A 13 7.79 -37.93 -19.41
N VAL A 14 7.79 -38.59 -20.57
CA VAL A 14 7.83 -37.91 -21.88
C VAL A 14 6.49 -37.22 -22.15
N HIS A 15 5.39 -37.90 -21.83
CA HIS A 15 4.06 -37.35 -22.03
C HIS A 15 3.82 -36.13 -21.13
N LEU A 16 4.23 -36.20 -19.85
CA LEU A 16 4.11 -35.09 -18.91
C LEU A 16 4.85 -33.83 -19.40
N LEU A 17 6.05 -34.00 -19.97
CA LEU A 17 6.88 -32.90 -20.45
C LEU A 17 6.24 -32.18 -21.65
N ILE A 18 5.62 -32.93 -22.57
CA ILE A 18 4.89 -32.37 -23.72
C ILE A 18 3.67 -31.59 -23.25
N HIS A 19 2.85 -32.18 -22.38
CA HIS A 19 1.66 -31.53 -21.84
C HIS A 19 2.00 -30.27 -21.04
N LEU A 20 3.07 -30.30 -20.23
CA LEU A 20 3.49 -29.14 -19.44
C LEU A 20 3.92 -27.96 -20.34
N VAL A 21 4.62 -28.24 -21.44
CA VAL A 21 5.02 -27.19 -22.41
C VAL A 21 3.80 -26.61 -23.12
N GLU A 22 2.83 -27.43 -23.52
CA GLU A 22 1.56 -26.96 -24.09
C GLU A 22 0.74 -26.14 -23.09
N GLU A 23 0.63 -26.58 -21.84
CA GLU A 23 -0.07 -25.86 -20.77
C GLU A 23 0.57 -24.51 -20.44
N VAL A 24 1.90 -24.40 -20.46
CA VAL A 24 2.61 -23.13 -20.26
C VAL A 24 2.40 -22.21 -21.46
N LYS A 25 2.44 -22.76 -22.69
CA LYS A 25 2.24 -21.98 -23.92
C LYS A 25 0.81 -21.43 -24.03
N LEU A 26 -0.20 -22.21 -23.61
CA LEU A 26 -1.60 -21.80 -23.61
C LEU A 26 -1.97 -20.94 -22.39
N GLY A 27 -1.43 -21.27 -21.22
CA GLY A 27 -1.80 -20.65 -19.94
C GLY A 27 -0.98 -19.43 -19.53
N GLY A 28 0.06 -19.08 -20.28
CA GLY A 28 0.96 -17.96 -19.95
C GLY A 28 1.81 -18.25 -18.70
N PRO A 29 2.46 -17.21 -18.11
CA PRO A 29 3.32 -17.39 -16.95
C PRO A 29 2.58 -18.05 -15.80
N VAL A 30 3.10 -19.21 -15.36
CA VAL A 30 2.63 -20.02 -14.23
C VAL A 30 2.24 -19.21 -12.98
N PRO A 31 2.94 -18.13 -12.55
CA PRO A 31 2.55 -17.39 -11.34
C PRO A 31 1.12 -16.83 -11.34
N PHE A 32 0.55 -16.52 -12.51
CA PHE A 32 -0.84 -16.00 -12.58
C PHE A 32 -1.92 -17.08 -12.48
N ARG A 33 -1.54 -18.37 -12.52
CA ARG A 33 -2.44 -19.52 -12.36
C ARG A 33 -2.36 -20.17 -10.98
N TRP A 34 -1.51 -19.67 -10.10
CA TRP A 34 -1.36 -20.23 -8.76
C TRP A 34 -2.54 -19.82 -7.88
N MET A 35 -3.35 -20.81 -7.51
CA MET A 35 -4.44 -20.64 -6.55
C MET A 35 -3.95 -20.15 -5.17
N TYR A 36 -2.67 -20.39 -4.88
CA TYR A 36 -2.00 -19.99 -3.64
C TYR A 36 -2.20 -18.52 -3.24
N LEU A 37 -2.19 -17.59 -4.21
CA LEU A 37 -2.42 -16.17 -3.93
C LEU A 37 -3.84 -15.91 -3.42
N PHE A 38 -4.83 -16.54 -4.05
CA PHE A 38 -6.23 -16.45 -3.64
C PHE A 38 -6.46 -17.15 -2.30
N GLU A 39 -5.88 -18.34 -2.10
CA GLU A 39 -5.96 -19.07 -0.84
C GLU A 39 -5.38 -18.28 0.33
N ARG A 40 -4.24 -17.63 0.15
CA ARG A 40 -3.65 -16.74 1.17
C ARG A 40 -4.56 -15.55 1.48
N PHE A 41 -5.14 -14.95 0.46
CA PHE A 41 -6.06 -13.83 0.65
C PHE A 41 -7.31 -14.26 1.43
N PHE A 42 -7.94 -15.38 1.04
CA PHE A 42 -9.10 -15.93 1.75
C PHE A 42 -8.77 -16.38 3.17
N PHE A 43 -7.53 -16.85 3.42
CA PHE A 43 -7.09 -17.18 4.77
C PHE A 43 -7.11 -15.96 5.69
N VAL A 44 -6.62 -14.81 5.22
CA VAL A 44 -6.67 -13.54 5.97
C VAL A 44 -8.11 -13.08 6.15
N LEU A 45 -8.93 -13.10 5.08
CA LEU A 45 -10.34 -12.70 5.18
C LEU A 45 -11.13 -13.55 6.18
N LYS A 46 -10.79 -14.83 6.32
CA LYS A 46 -11.43 -15.72 7.28
C LYS A 46 -11.18 -15.29 8.73
N GLU A 47 -10.07 -14.63 9.01
CA GLU A 47 -9.76 -14.07 10.34
C GLU A 47 -10.69 -12.90 10.69
N TYR A 48 -11.10 -12.11 9.69
CA TYR A 48 -12.04 -10.99 9.84
C TYR A 48 -13.53 -11.39 9.91
N VAL A 49 -13.87 -12.68 9.83
CA VAL A 49 -15.27 -13.13 9.96
C VAL A 49 -15.56 -13.43 11.44
N SER A 50 -15.65 -12.38 12.25
CA SER A 50 -16.09 -12.43 13.65
C SER A 50 -17.61 -12.68 13.76
N ASN A 51 -18.42 -12.09 12.88
CA ASN A 51 -19.87 -12.32 12.80
C ASN A 51 -20.27 -13.22 11.61
N LYS A 52 -20.62 -14.48 11.89
CA LYS A 52 -21.04 -15.46 10.88
C LYS A 52 -22.40 -15.19 10.24
N THR A 53 -23.24 -14.33 10.83
CA THR A 53 -24.57 -14.02 10.28
C THR A 53 -24.50 -13.03 9.12
N TYR A 54 -23.47 -12.16 9.12
CA TYR A 54 -23.21 -11.14 8.10
C TYR A 54 -21.71 -11.08 7.81
N PRO A 55 -21.17 -12.05 7.05
CA PRO A 55 -19.73 -12.20 6.85
C PRO A 55 -19.11 -11.02 6.11
N GLU A 56 -19.79 -10.44 5.11
CA GLU A 56 -19.22 -9.27 4.39
C GLU A 56 -19.15 -8.03 5.29
N GLY A 57 -20.16 -7.81 6.13
CA GLY A 57 -20.18 -6.70 7.08
C GLY A 57 -19.09 -6.84 8.15
N SER A 58 -18.92 -8.06 8.67
CA SER A 58 -17.86 -8.39 9.62
C SER A 58 -16.47 -8.08 9.06
N ILE A 59 -16.21 -8.51 7.82
CA ILE A 59 -14.92 -8.27 7.16
C ILE A 59 -14.67 -6.77 6.98
N ALA A 60 -15.68 -6.02 6.55
CA ALA A 60 -15.54 -4.59 6.33
C ALA A 60 -15.28 -3.81 7.64
N GLU A 61 -15.97 -4.17 8.73
CA GLU A 61 -15.79 -3.56 10.04
C GLU A 61 -14.39 -3.83 10.60
N ASP A 62 -13.96 -5.10 10.61
CA ASP A 62 -12.65 -5.49 11.14
C ASP A 62 -11.51 -4.87 10.32
N TYR A 63 -11.65 -4.79 8.98
CA TYR A 63 -10.69 -4.11 8.11
C TYR A 63 -10.56 -2.61 8.42
N ILE A 64 -11.68 -1.90 8.58
CA ILE A 64 -11.67 -0.47 8.93
C ILE A 64 -11.00 -0.25 10.29
N ALA A 65 -11.27 -1.12 11.27
CA ALA A 65 -10.65 -1.05 12.59
C ALA A 65 -9.12 -1.25 12.50
N GLU A 66 -8.64 -2.25 11.77
CA GLU A 66 -7.22 -2.51 11.58
C GLU A 66 -6.52 -1.37 10.83
N GLU A 67 -7.13 -0.84 9.77
CA GLU A 67 -6.59 0.30 9.02
C GLU A 67 -6.51 1.55 9.90
N GLY A 68 -7.55 1.80 10.72
CA GLY A 68 -7.56 2.89 11.69
C GLY A 68 -6.45 2.77 12.73
N ILE A 69 -6.23 1.57 13.29
CA ILE A 69 -5.14 1.32 14.24
C ILE A 69 -3.78 1.49 13.56
N THR A 70 -3.61 0.98 12.34
CA THR A 70 -2.38 1.09 11.55
C THR A 70 -2.08 2.55 11.18
N PHE A 71 -3.11 3.34 10.91
CA PHE A 71 -2.97 4.77 10.67
C PHE A 71 -2.55 5.51 11.95
N CYS A 72 -3.26 5.24 13.05
CA CYS A 72 -2.93 5.79 14.36
C CYS A 72 -1.52 5.41 14.81
N SER A 73 -1.07 4.17 14.57
CA SER A 73 0.27 3.73 14.93
C SER A 73 1.34 4.48 14.13
N LYS A 74 1.18 4.68 12.82
CA LYS A 74 2.09 5.50 12.02
C LYS A 74 2.14 6.95 12.50
N TYR A 75 0.99 7.54 12.84
CA TYR A 75 0.94 8.92 13.33
C TYR A 75 1.57 9.05 14.72
N LEU A 76 1.29 8.11 15.62
CA LEU A 76 1.88 8.08 16.95
C LEU A 76 3.37 7.73 16.90
N GLU A 77 3.82 6.84 16.00
CA GLU A 77 5.24 6.54 15.79
C GLU A 77 6.00 7.76 15.28
N VAL A 78 5.40 8.59 14.41
CA VAL A 78 5.97 9.92 14.09
C VAL A 78 6.06 10.78 15.34
N HIS A 79 5.04 10.76 16.20
CA HIS A 79 5.05 11.52 17.45
C HIS A 79 6.12 11.02 18.44
N TYR A 80 6.26 9.72 18.64
CA TYR A 80 7.30 9.12 19.48
C TYR A 80 8.68 9.26 18.86
N ALA A 81 8.81 9.14 17.54
CA ALA A 81 10.05 9.43 16.82
C ALA A 81 10.45 10.90 16.91
N THR A 82 9.50 11.86 16.99
CA THR A 82 9.83 13.26 17.31
C THR A 82 10.25 13.47 18.76
N PHE A 83 9.80 12.62 19.70
CA PHE A 83 10.30 12.63 21.08
C PHE A 83 11.65 11.91 21.23
N ASP A 84 11.94 10.92 20.38
CA ASP A 84 13.20 10.16 20.33
C ASP A 84 14.20 10.70 19.28
N MET A 85 13.89 11.81 18.59
CA MET A 85 14.79 12.48 17.64
C MET A 85 15.90 13.27 18.37
N HIS A 86 16.57 12.63 19.34
CA HIS A 86 17.97 12.93 19.65
C HIS A 86 18.93 11.88 19.08
N ASN A 87 18.46 10.83 18.39
CA ASN A 87 19.39 9.94 17.72
C ASN A 87 18.79 9.20 16.52
N ASN A 88 19.53 9.29 15.41
CA ASN A 88 19.46 8.49 14.18
C ASN A 88 18.64 9.06 13.01
N ASN A 89 19.40 9.78 12.17
CA ASN A 89 19.04 10.31 10.86
C ASN A 89 18.40 9.29 9.92
N PRO A 90 17.42 9.73 9.11
CA PRO A 90 17.53 9.52 7.68
C PRO A 90 17.38 10.84 6.91
N SER A 91 18.41 11.15 6.13
CA SER A 91 18.41 12.06 4.97
C SER A 91 17.71 13.42 5.15
N THR A 92 18.53 14.41 5.54
CA THR A 92 18.54 15.84 5.18
C THR A 92 17.47 16.31 4.17
N ILE A 93 16.21 16.33 4.55
CA ILE A 93 15.27 17.33 4.07
C ILE A 93 15.18 18.32 5.20
N ASN A 94 15.51 19.59 4.94
CA ASN A 94 15.49 20.67 5.92
C ASN A 94 14.08 20.84 6.50
N GLN A 95 13.72 20.01 7.49
CA GLN A 95 12.49 20.08 8.27
C GLN A 95 12.35 21.43 8.97
N SER A 96 13.46 22.18 9.10
CA SER A 96 13.52 23.55 9.62
C SER A 96 12.68 24.56 8.83
N ASN A 97 12.32 24.28 7.57
CA ASN A 97 11.58 25.23 6.74
C ASN A 97 10.07 25.05 6.79
N TYR A 98 9.58 23.98 7.43
CA TYR A 98 8.15 23.71 7.56
C TYR A 98 7.71 24.06 8.97
N LEU A 99 6.79 25.03 9.09
CA LEU A 99 6.23 25.47 10.37
C LEU A 99 5.65 24.30 11.20
N PHE A 100 5.17 23.24 10.53
CA PHE A 100 4.56 22.07 11.16
C PHE A 100 5.45 20.83 11.21
N GLY A 101 6.76 20.97 10.97
CA GLY A 101 7.76 19.89 11.10
C GLY A 101 7.56 18.67 10.19
N SER A 102 6.54 18.68 9.35
CA SER A 102 6.16 17.59 8.48
C SER A 102 5.96 18.12 7.06
N ALA A 103 6.82 17.68 6.16
CA ALA A 103 6.48 17.68 4.75
C ALA A 103 5.51 16.53 4.55
N GLY A 104 4.24 16.82 4.25
CA GLY A 104 3.28 15.77 3.93
C GLY A 104 3.79 14.94 2.75
N THR A 105 3.72 13.62 2.84
CA THR A 105 4.11 12.73 1.74
C THR A 105 2.97 12.69 0.73
N GLY A 106 3.16 13.31 -0.44
CA GLY A 106 2.16 13.27 -1.51
C GLY A 106 1.99 11.84 -2.05
N ILE A 107 0.78 11.28 -1.93
CA ILE A 107 0.40 10.02 -2.56
C ILE A 107 -0.51 10.36 -3.74
N GLY A 108 -0.01 10.22 -4.97
CA GLY A 108 -0.79 10.46 -6.19
C GLY A 108 -0.03 11.24 -7.26
N LYS A 109 -0.77 11.66 -8.29
CA LYS A 109 -0.24 12.52 -9.37
C LYS A 109 -0.04 13.93 -8.84
N GLU A 110 1.17 14.46 -8.98
CA GLU A 110 1.49 15.83 -8.61
C GLU A 110 0.89 16.82 -9.62
N GLU A 111 0.02 17.71 -9.15
CA GLU A 111 -0.46 18.85 -9.93
C GLU A 111 0.06 20.14 -9.31
N ILE A 112 0.91 20.83 -10.06
CA ILE A 112 1.46 22.12 -9.66
C ILE A 112 0.41 23.17 -9.96
N ILE A 113 -0.23 23.68 -8.91
CA ILE A 113 -1.22 24.77 -9.00
C ILE A 113 -0.50 26.10 -8.78
N VAL A 114 -0.57 26.99 -9.76
CA VAL A 114 -0.14 28.39 -9.60
C VAL A 114 -1.27 29.15 -8.92
N LEU A 115 -1.02 29.66 -7.72
CA LEU A 115 -1.99 30.43 -6.94
C LEU A 115 -2.12 31.85 -7.49
N ASP A 116 -3.37 32.32 -7.64
CA ASP A 116 -3.68 33.73 -7.91
C ASP A 116 -3.35 34.62 -6.70
N GLU A 117 -3.06 35.90 -6.94
CA GLU A 117 -2.69 36.86 -5.88
C GLU A 117 -3.79 36.97 -4.81
N LYS A 118 -5.05 36.92 -5.22
CA LYS A 118 -6.20 36.96 -4.29
C LYS A 118 -6.23 35.74 -3.38
N SER A 119 -5.97 34.56 -3.92
CA SER A 119 -5.93 33.31 -3.17
C SER A 119 -4.76 33.30 -2.19
N LEU A 120 -3.61 33.85 -2.58
CA LEU A 120 -2.44 33.99 -1.71
C LEU A 120 -2.75 34.87 -0.49
N ILE A 121 -3.39 36.03 -0.70
CA ILE A 121 -3.82 36.92 0.39
C ILE A 121 -4.83 36.23 1.32
N GLN A 122 -5.76 35.45 0.77
CA GLN A 122 -6.76 34.71 1.57
C GLN A 122 -6.09 33.64 2.44
N ILE A 123 -5.16 32.86 1.88
CA ILE A 123 -4.40 31.85 2.62
C ILE A 123 -3.56 32.51 3.71
N HIS A 124 -2.88 33.61 3.39
CA HIS A 124 -2.07 34.34 4.37
C HIS A 124 -2.91 34.83 5.56
N ARG A 125 -4.09 35.43 5.31
CA ARG A 125 -5.02 35.83 6.38
C ARG A 125 -5.57 34.64 7.16
N PHE A 126 -5.84 33.53 6.49
CA PHE A 126 -6.33 32.32 7.12
C PHE A 126 -5.28 31.75 8.09
N ILE A 127 -4.03 31.64 7.65
CA ILE A 127 -2.91 31.18 8.49
C ILE A 127 -2.72 32.13 9.67
N LEU A 128 -2.65 33.44 9.41
CA LEU A 128 -2.50 34.43 10.49
C LEU A 128 -3.62 34.30 11.52
N ARG A 129 -4.87 34.04 11.10
CA ARG A 129 -6.05 33.96 11.99
C ARG A 129 -6.12 32.67 12.82
N HIS A 130 -5.58 31.56 12.33
CA HIS A 130 -5.76 30.23 12.94
C HIS A 130 -4.46 29.60 13.46
N CYS A 131 -3.32 30.28 13.37
CA CYS A 131 -2.05 29.81 13.91
C CYS A 131 -1.61 30.65 15.12
N ASP A 132 -1.75 30.08 16.32
CA ASP A 132 -1.35 30.71 17.59
C ASP A 132 0.17 30.97 17.67
N GLN A 133 0.97 30.18 16.95
CA GLN A 133 2.44 30.32 16.90
C GLN A 133 2.92 31.60 16.20
N ILE A 134 2.05 32.28 15.44
CA ILE A 134 2.37 33.49 14.65
C ILE A 134 1.68 34.73 15.26
N GLU A 135 1.16 34.63 16.47
CA GLU A 135 0.43 35.72 17.15
C GLU A 135 1.30 36.98 17.34
N SER A 136 2.62 36.82 17.45
CA SER A 136 3.59 37.93 17.56
C SER A 136 3.70 38.81 16.31
N TYR A 137 3.21 38.36 15.15
CA TYR A 137 3.24 39.11 13.89
C TYR A 137 1.89 39.77 13.54
N ARG A 138 0.92 39.76 14.46
CA ARG A 138 -0.41 40.38 14.28
C ARG A 138 -0.51 41.84 14.73
N GLU A 139 0.57 42.41 15.25
CA GLU A 139 0.65 43.84 15.64
C GLU A 139 0.83 44.77 14.43
#